data_AF-A0A7Y5DHJ4-F1
#
_entry.id   AF-A0A7Y5DHJ4-F1
#
_cell.length_a   1.000
_cell.length_b   1.000
_cell.length_c   1.000
_cell.angle_alpha   90.00
_cell.angle_beta   90.00
_cell.angle_gamma   90.00
#
_symmetry.space_group_name_H-M   'P 1'
#
loop_
_entity.id
_entity.type
_entity.pdbx_description
1 polymer ?
#
loop_
_entity_poly.entity_id
_entity_poly.type
_entity_poly.pdbx_seq_one_letter_code
_entity_poly.pdbx_strand_id
1 'polypeptide(L)'
;MMKLSKLLLSVAALCSVFALNAEAKLFKWVDDKGITHYGETIPPEFANKEAMKFDKGRSEKRSDTRDVAAKKARQDPVAEKARIEAERHDSALVNTYSSEQEIDLARDRNLQQVEARTNSFTTLLRSAQENLVALNAEEAKITQSGRALPKSLVEDIAAGKTRIAKLQIDLDTSAKETDKVKARYEADKVRYRELKGFTPKK
;
A
#
# COMPACT_ATOMS: atom_id res chain seq x y z
N MET A 1 75.66 -30.61 54.04
CA MET A 1 75.19 -30.22 55.39
C MET A 1 74.19 -29.09 55.26
N MET A 2 73.09 -29.20 56.00
CA MET A 2 71.85 -28.43 55.91
C MET A 2 71.87 -27.18 56.81
N LYS A 3 71.44 -26.01 56.31
CA LYS A 3 70.85 -24.86 57.06
C LYS A 3 69.93 -24.07 56.08
N LEU A 4 68.60 -24.24 56.16
CA LEU A 4 67.63 -23.34 56.83
C LEU A 4 67.83 -21.85 56.48
N SER A 5 66.95 -21.25 55.69
CA SER A 5 65.67 -20.64 56.12
C SER A 5 65.88 -19.36 56.94
N LYS A 6 65.63 -18.21 56.30
CA LYS A 6 64.69 -17.15 56.73
C LYS A 6 64.99 -15.82 56.03
N LEU A 7 63.92 -15.21 55.51
CA LEU A 7 63.78 -13.79 55.16
C LEU A 7 64.76 -13.27 54.08
N LEU A 8 64.50 -13.66 52.84
CA LEU A 8 64.90 -12.90 51.66
C LEU A 8 63.76 -11.95 51.27
N LEU A 9 64.13 -10.70 50.99
CA LEU A 9 63.36 -9.66 50.28
C LEU A 9 62.16 -9.05 51.02
N SER A 10 62.43 -8.04 51.84
CA SER A 10 61.39 -7.09 52.25
C SER A 10 61.93 -5.67 52.53
N VAL A 11 62.68 -5.08 51.60
CA VAL A 11 62.79 -3.61 51.42
C VAL A 11 63.11 -3.28 49.94
N ALA A 12 62.11 -3.31 49.05
CA ALA A 12 62.17 -2.72 47.70
C ALA A 12 60.76 -2.65 47.09
N ALA A 13 59.84 -1.98 47.78
CA ALA A 13 58.50 -1.69 47.24
C ALA A 13 58.20 -0.21 47.48
N LEU A 14 58.95 0.66 46.81
CA LEU A 14 58.68 2.08 46.74
C LEU A 14 58.47 2.46 45.27
N CYS A 15 57.31 3.07 45.01
CA CYS A 15 56.98 3.83 43.81
C CYS A 15 56.66 3.06 42.51
N SER A 16 55.55 2.32 42.49
CA SER A 16 54.79 2.06 41.24
C SER A 16 53.45 2.79 41.28
N VAL A 17 53.52 4.02 40.75
CA VAL A 17 52.50 4.79 40.03
C VAL A 17 51.10 4.17 39.97
N PHE A 18 50.19 4.66 40.82
CA PHE A 18 48.75 4.67 40.51
C PHE A 18 48.51 5.77 39.47
N ALA A 19 48.51 5.43 38.19
CA ALA A 19 47.93 6.28 37.17
C ALA A 19 46.40 6.13 37.24
N LEU A 20 45.76 6.95 38.07
CA LEU A 20 44.34 7.24 37.88
C LEU A 20 44.21 7.93 36.54
N ASN A 21 43.70 7.20 35.54
CA ASN A 21 43.25 7.80 34.28
C ASN A 21 42.08 8.73 34.62
N ALA A 22 42.38 10.01 34.86
CA ALA A 22 41.38 11.05 34.87
C ALA A 22 40.85 11.20 33.43
N GLU A 23 39.72 10.56 33.14
CA GLU A 23 38.96 10.84 31.93
C GLU A 23 38.39 12.26 32.01
N ALA A 24 39.16 13.25 31.55
CA ALA A 24 38.70 14.62 31.41
C ALA A 24 37.67 14.69 30.27
N LYS A 25 36.37 14.71 30.64
CA LYS A 25 35.26 14.88 29.69
C LYS A 25 35.12 16.36 29.38
N LEU A 26 35.62 16.80 28.23
CA LEU A 26 35.51 18.20 27.81
C LEU A 26 34.21 18.42 27.01
N PHE A 27 33.41 19.40 27.43
CA PHE A 27 32.19 19.82 26.76
C PHE A 27 32.38 21.18 26.12
N LYS A 28 31.83 21.35 24.91
CA LYS A 28 31.74 22.63 24.20
C LYS A 28 30.26 23.02 24.09
N TRP A 29 29.90 24.23 24.50
CA TRP A 29 28.55 24.77 24.34
C TRP A 29 28.58 26.25 23.92
N VAL A 30 27.45 26.77 23.46
CA VAL A 30 27.28 28.16 23.05
C VAL A 30 26.22 28.82 23.95
N ASP A 31 26.50 30.01 24.46
CA ASP A 31 25.56 30.77 25.29
C ASP A 31 24.53 31.57 24.47
N ASP A 32 23.61 32.29 25.12
CA ASP A 32 22.57 33.09 24.43
C ASP A 32 23.12 34.27 23.63
N LYS A 33 24.41 34.61 23.83
CA LYS A 33 25.10 35.70 23.14
C LYS A 33 25.96 35.17 21.98
N GLY A 34 25.91 33.86 21.69
CA GLY A 34 26.67 33.24 20.62
C GLY A 34 28.13 32.97 20.97
N ILE A 35 28.55 33.13 22.23
CA ILE A 35 29.92 32.91 22.67
C ILE A 35 30.12 31.43 22.98
N THR A 36 31.21 30.86 22.46
CA THR A 36 31.56 29.45 22.63
C THR A 36 32.38 29.25 23.90
N HIS A 37 31.94 28.34 24.75
CA HIS A 37 32.58 27.98 26.01
C HIS A 37 33.05 26.52 26.00
N TYR A 38 34.10 26.22 26.77
CA TYR A 38 34.68 24.89 26.95
C TYR A 38 34.86 24.60 28.44
N GLY A 39 34.41 23.44 28.91
CA GLY A 39 34.54 23.08 30.32
C GLY A 39 34.21 21.63 30.61
N GLU A 40 34.60 21.15 31.79
CA GLU A 40 34.43 19.75 32.19
C GLU A 40 33.01 19.41 32.69
N THR A 41 32.19 20.43 32.97
CA THR A 41 30.79 20.30 33.38
C THR A 41 30.00 21.50 32.85
N ILE A 42 28.87 21.24 32.19
CA ILE A 42 27.99 22.29 31.67
C ILE A 42 27.14 22.82 32.84
N PRO A 43 27.16 24.15 33.11
CA PRO A 43 26.29 24.73 34.12
C PRO A 43 24.81 24.40 33.85
N PRO A 44 23.98 24.14 34.89
CA PRO A 44 22.60 23.69 34.73
C PRO A 44 21.72 24.66 33.92
N GLU A 45 22.05 25.95 33.96
CA GLU A 45 21.48 27.03 33.14
C GLU A 45 21.64 26.82 31.62
N PHE A 46 22.59 26.01 31.17
CA PHE A 46 22.82 25.67 29.76
C PHE A 46 22.57 24.19 29.42
N ALA A 47 21.98 23.41 30.34
CA ALA A 47 21.72 21.98 30.15
C ALA A 47 20.76 21.67 28.99
N ASN A 48 19.91 22.63 28.61
CA ASN A 48 18.93 22.51 27.53
C ASN A 48 19.47 22.98 26.15
N LYS A 49 20.75 23.34 26.04
CA LYS A 49 21.35 23.79 24.78
C LYS A 49 22.20 22.71 24.13
N GLU A 50 22.35 22.78 22.80
CA GLU A 50 23.20 21.84 22.05
C GLU A 50 24.65 21.92 22.55
N ALA A 51 25.08 20.89 23.28
CA ALA A 51 26.45 20.76 23.74
C ALA A 51 27.14 19.57 23.04
N MET A 52 28.34 19.82 22.54
CA MET A 52 29.17 18.82 21.89
C MET A 52 30.15 18.25 22.91
N LYS A 53 30.09 16.94 23.17
CA LYS A 53 31.04 16.25 24.03
C LYS A 53 32.23 15.80 23.19
N PHE A 54 33.44 16.09 23.65
CA PHE A 54 34.67 15.56 23.06
C PHE A 54 35.22 14.44 23.94
N ASP A 55 35.35 13.25 23.37
CA ASP A 55 36.03 12.11 23.98
C ASP A 55 37.01 11.52 22.95
N LYS A 56 38.28 11.40 23.33
CA LYS A 56 39.41 10.83 22.54
C LYS A 56 39.33 11.04 21.01
N GLY A 57 39.16 12.28 20.56
CA GLY A 57 39.26 12.65 19.15
C GLY A 57 38.05 12.32 18.26
N ARG A 58 36.89 11.99 18.83
CA ARG A 58 35.62 11.86 18.09
C ARG A 58 34.58 12.82 18.67
N SER A 59 34.12 13.77 17.87
CA SER A 59 33.02 14.66 18.22
C SER A 59 31.70 13.91 18.04
N GLU A 60 31.03 13.56 19.13
CA GLU A 60 29.70 12.95 19.06
C GLU A 60 28.65 14.03 19.35
N LYS A 61 27.93 14.44 18.31
CA LYS A 61 26.84 15.41 18.42
C LYS A 61 25.69 14.70 19.16
N ARG A 62 25.30 15.21 20.33
CA ARG A 62 24.10 14.73 21.04
C ARG A 62 22.88 15.17 20.22
N SER A 63 22.54 14.38 19.20
CA SER A 63 21.31 14.53 18.44
C SER A 63 20.15 14.27 19.39
N ASP A 64 19.30 15.26 19.55
CA ASP A 64 18.09 15.19 20.36
C ASP A 64 17.23 14.00 19.90
N THR A 65 17.24 12.91 20.67
CA THR A 65 16.49 11.69 20.39
C THR A 65 14.98 11.84 20.65
N ARG A 66 14.52 13.06 20.94
CA ARG A 66 13.10 13.38 21.11
C ARG A 66 12.33 13.43 19.78
N ASP A 67 13.01 13.60 18.65
CA ASP A 67 12.33 13.68 17.35
C ASP A 67 12.21 12.31 16.62
N VAL A 68 13.04 11.33 16.99
CA VAL A 68 12.92 9.95 16.45
C VAL A 68 11.78 9.17 17.09
N ALA A 69 11.45 9.46 18.35
CA ALA A 69 10.26 8.91 19.01
C ALA A 69 8.96 9.56 18.50
N ALA A 70 8.99 10.86 18.17
CA ALA A 70 7.84 11.57 17.61
C ALA A 70 7.54 11.17 16.15
N LYS A 71 8.56 10.83 15.35
CA LYS A 71 8.36 10.31 13.98
C LYS A 71 7.89 8.87 13.91
N LYS A 72 8.19 8.04 14.92
CA LYS A 72 7.63 6.68 15.04
C LYS A 72 6.21 6.64 15.61
N ALA A 73 5.75 7.70 16.28
CA ALA A 73 4.47 7.74 16.98
C ALA A 73 3.25 8.11 16.11
N ARG A 74 3.40 8.26 14.79
CA ARG A 74 2.28 8.48 13.85
C ARG A 74 2.48 7.78 12.51
N GLN A 75 3.08 6.59 12.50
CA GLN A 75 2.86 5.69 11.37
C GLN A 75 1.45 5.16 11.50
N ASP A 76 0.51 5.81 10.82
CA ASP A 76 -0.84 5.27 10.68
C ASP A 76 -0.70 3.85 10.11
N PRO A 77 -1.06 2.79 10.87
CA PRO A 77 -0.93 1.43 10.40
C PRO A 77 -1.70 1.18 9.10
N VAL A 78 -2.70 2.03 8.77
CA VAL A 78 -3.39 2.02 7.48
C VAL A 78 -2.50 2.56 6.36
N ALA A 79 -1.80 3.68 6.59
CA ALA A 79 -0.88 4.28 5.61
C ALA A 79 0.31 3.37 5.31
N GLU A 80 0.88 2.71 6.32
CA GLU A 80 1.98 1.76 6.13
C GLU A 80 1.54 0.54 5.32
N LYS A 81 0.35 -0.01 5.63
CA LYS A 81 -0.23 -1.11 4.85
C LYS A 81 -0.49 -0.72 3.40
N ALA A 82 -1.05 0.47 3.16
CA ALA A 82 -1.30 0.97 1.82
C ALA A 82 0.00 1.14 1.01
N ARG A 83 1.08 1.61 1.65
CA ARG A 83 2.39 1.73 0.99
C ARG A 83 2.95 0.36 0.60
N ILE A 84 2.92 -0.60 1.51
CA ILE A 84 3.40 -1.97 1.25
C ILE A 84 2.59 -2.61 0.11
N GLU A 85 1.27 -2.42 0.09
CA GLU A 85 0.42 -2.97 -0.97
C GLU A 85 0.70 -2.31 -2.33
N ALA A 86 0.92 -0.99 -2.35
CA ALA A 86 1.32 -0.29 -3.57
C ALA A 86 2.68 -0.77 -4.11
N GLU A 87 3.68 -0.93 -3.24
CA GLU A 87 5.00 -1.45 -3.63
C GLU A 87 4.91 -2.88 -4.17
N ARG A 88 4.07 -3.73 -3.55
CA ARG A 88 3.80 -5.09 -4.03
C ARG A 88 3.12 -5.09 -5.38
N HIS A 89 2.10 -4.25 -5.56
CA HIS A 89 1.39 -4.10 -6.82
C HIS A 89 2.33 -3.66 -7.94
N ASP A 90 3.12 -2.62 -7.70
CA ASP A 90 4.10 -2.10 -8.67
C ASP A 90 5.13 -3.16 -9.06
N SER A 91 5.65 -3.88 -8.07
CA SER A 91 6.59 -4.98 -8.30
C SER A 91 5.96 -6.10 -9.11
N ALA A 92 4.72 -6.49 -8.78
CA ALA A 92 3.99 -7.51 -9.53
C ALA A 92 3.75 -7.06 -10.98
N LEU A 93 3.37 -5.80 -11.19
CA LEU A 93 3.08 -5.24 -12.49
C LEU A 93 4.29 -5.28 -13.44
N VAL A 94 5.48 -4.84 -12.98
CA VAL A 94 6.69 -4.85 -13.82
C VAL A 94 7.31 -6.24 -14.01
N ASN A 95 7.05 -7.16 -13.08
CA ASN A 95 7.55 -8.53 -13.15
C ASN A 95 6.62 -9.46 -13.96
N THR A 96 5.32 -9.20 -13.98
CA THR A 96 4.33 -10.01 -14.70
C THR A 96 4.28 -9.65 -16.18
N TYR A 97 4.44 -8.37 -16.51
CA TYR A 97 4.28 -7.88 -17.88
C TYR A 97 5.59 -7.34 -18.46
N SER A 98 5.98 -7.88 -19.61
CA SER A 98 7.17 -7.47 -20.36
C SER A 98 6.90 -6.27 -21.28
N SER A 99 5.63 -6.00 -21.60
CA SER A 99 5.19 -4.88 -22.44
C SER A 99 3.75 -4.45 -22.13
N GLU A 100 3.36 -3.27 -22.60
CA GLU A 100 1.96 -2.80 -22.50
C GLU A 100 0.97 -3.70 -23.24
N GLN A 101 1.42 -4.34 -24.33
CA GLN A 101 0.60 -5.23 -25.14
C GLN A 101 0.20 -6.50 -24.38
N GLU A 102 1.06 -6.97 -23.46
CA GLU A 102 0.72 -8.09 -22.59
C GLU A 102 -0.33 -7.73 -21.55
N ILE A 103 -0.37 -6.46 -21.11
CA ILE A 103 -1.41 -5.94 -20.21
C ILE A 103 -2.76 -5.91 -20.96
N ASP A 104 -2.77 -5.42 -22.19
CA ASP A 104 -3.96 -5.43 -23.05
C ASP A 104 -4.44 -6.87 -23.31
N LEU A 105 -3.53 -7.80 -23.59
CA LEU A 105 -3.89 -9.21 -23.79
C LEU A 105 -4.45 -9.86 -22.51
N ALA A 106 -3.90 -9.51 -21.35
CA ALA A 106 -4.42 -9.99 -20.06
C ALA A 106 -5.81 -9.42 -19.76
N ARG A 107 -6.05 -8.14 -20.07
CA ARG A 107 -7.38 -7.52 -20.02
C ARG A 107 -8.37 -8.29 -20.87
N ASP A 108 -8.03 -8.52 -22.14
CA ASP A 108 -8.94 -9.15 -23.09
C ASP A 108 -9.27 -10.59 -22.65
N ARG A 109 -8.27 -11.36 -22.19
CA ARG A 109 -8.49 -12.68 -21.57
C ARG A 109 -9.42 -12.63 -20.35
N ASN A 110 -9.27 -11.61 -19.49
CA ASN A 110 -10.15 -11.44 -18.34
C ASN A 110 -11.58 -11.07 -18.74
N LEU A 111 -11.75 -10.38 -19.87
CA LEU A 111 -13.07 -10.01 -20.40
C LEU A 111 -13.80 -11.17 -21.08
N GLN A 112 -13.10 -12.19 -21.59
CA GLN A 112 -13.71 -13.31 -22.33
C GLN A 112 -14.92 -13.94 -21.63
N GLN A 113 -14.84 -14.17 -20.31
CA GLN A 113 -15.94 -14.78 -19.56
C GLN A 113 -17.15 -13.84 -19.45
N VAL A 114 -16.91 -12.54 -19.29
CA VAL A 114 -17.96 -11.51 -19.22
C VAL A 114 -18.61 -11.34 -20.59
N GLU A 115 -17.82 -11.36 -21.66
CA GLU A 115 -18.28 -11.28 -23.04
C GLU A 115 -19.13 -12.50 -23.43
N ALA A 116 -18.68 -13.71 -23.11
CA ALA A 116 -19.43 -14.94 -23.37
C ALA A 116 -20.79 -14.93 -22.67
N ARG A 117 -20.83 -14.45 -21.43
CA ARG A 117 -22.07 -14.30 -20.67
C ARG A 117 -22.97 -13.22 -21.26
N THR A 118 -22.41 -12.07 -21.65
CA THR A 118 -23.14 -10.98 -22.31
C THR A 118 -23.79 -11.47 -23.60
N ASN A 119 -23.05 -12.15 -24.46
CA ASN A 119 -23.58 -12.73 -25.71
C ASN A 119 -24.72 -13.72 -25.46
N SER A 120 -24.61 -14.52 -24.40
CA SER A 120 -25.66 -15.45 -23.98
C SER A 120 -26.93 -14.70 -23.53
N PHE A 121 -26.79 -13.69 -22.67
CA PHE A 121 -27.92 -12.88 -22.21
C PHE A 121 -28.57 -12.09 -23.35
N THR A 122 -27.80 -11.51 -24.26
CA THR A 122 -28.32 -10.82 -25.44
C THR A 122 -29.15 -11.76 -26.32
N THR A 123 -28.65 -12.99 -26.55
CA THR A 123 -29.40 -14.00 -27.33
C THR A 123 -30.70 -14.39 -26.64
N LEU A 124 -30.65 -14.63 -25.33
CA LEU A 124 -31.84 -14.96 -24.53
C LEU A 124 -32.84 -13.81 -24.47
N LEU A 125 -32.37 -12.56 -24.40
CA LEU A 125 -33.20 -11.36 -24.37
C LEU A 125 -33.97 -11.20 -25.67
N ARG A 126 -33.27 -11.32 -26.81
CA ARG A 126 -33.90 -11.28 -28.14
C ARG A 126 -34.99 -12.34 -28.28
N SER A 127 -34.70 -13.59 -27.91
CA SER A 127 -35.70 -14.67 -27.98
C SER A 127 -36.89 -14.41 -27.04
N ALA A 128 -36.65 -13.89 -25.82
CA ALA A 128 -37.73 -13.54 -24.90
C ALA A 128 -38.60 -12.39 -25.43
N GLN A 129 -38.00 -11.40 -26.10
CA GLN A 129 -38.71 -10.29 -26.74
C GLN A 129 -39.57 -10.78 -27.92
N GLU A 130 -39.03 -11.63 -28.79
CA GLU A 130 -39.76 -12.24 -29.90
C GLU A 130 -40.97 -13.05 -29.41
N ASN A 131 -40.78 -13.86 -28.36
CA ASN A 131 -41.87 -14.61 -27.74
C ASN A 131 -42.94 -13.68 -27.14
N LEU A 132 -42.54 -12.61 -26.44
CA LEU A 132 -43.48 -11.65 -25.88
C LEU A 132 -44.29 -10.93 -26.97
N VAL A 133 -43.65 -10.60 -28.10
CA VAL A 133 -44.35 -10.02 -29.27
C VAL A 133 -45.42 -10.98 -29.79
N ALA A 134 -45.10 -12.28 -29.91
CA ALA A 134 -46.06 -13.29 -30.35
C ALA A 134 -47.25 -13.42 -29.38
N LEU A 135 -46.99 -13.48 -28.07
CA LEU A 135 -48.05 -13.55 -27.04
C LEU A 135 -48.95 -12.32 -27.05
N ASN A 136 -48.38 -11.11 -27.15
CA ASN A 136 -49.16 -9.87 -27.24
C ASN A 136 -50.00 -9.83 -28.53
N ALA A 137 -49.51 -10.38 -29.64
CA ALA A 137 -50.28 -10.49 -30.87
C ALA A 137 -51.47 -11.44 -30.74
N GLU A 138 -51.32 -12.53 -29.98
CA GLU A 138 -52.42 -13.44 -29.64
C GLU A 138 -53.45 -12.76 -28.73
N GLU A 139 -53.00 -12.07 -27.68
CA GLU A 139 -53.84 -11.27 -26.80
C GLU A 139 -54.69 -10.26 -27.59
N ALA A 140 -54.06 -9.54 -28.53
CA ALA A 140 -54.73 -8.57 -29.38
C ALA A 140 -55.83 -9.23 -30.25
N LYS A 141 -55.56 -10.40 -30.85
CA LYS A 141 -56.55 -11.14 -31.65
C LYS A 141 -57.75 -11.59 -30.82
N ILE A 142 -57.52 -12.09 -29.60
CA ILE A 142 -58.59 -12.55 -28.71
C ILE A 142 -59.45 -11.36 -28.27
N THR A 143 -58.80 -10.28 -27.84
CA THR A 143 -59.47 -9.04 -27.43
C THR A 143 -60.29 -8.43 -28.55
N GLN A 144 -59.75 -8.38 -29.78
CA GLN A 144 -60.47 -7.89 -30.96
C GLN A 144 -61.68 -8.75 -31.31
N SER A 145 -61.64 -10.05 -31.02
CA SER A 145 -62.79 -10.95 -31.18
C SER A 145 -63.83 -10.85 -30.07
N GLY A 146 -63.65 -9.96 -29.09
CA GLY A 146 -64.56 -9.75 -27.96
C GLY A 146 -64.61 -10.93 -26.97
N ARG A 147 -63.65 -11.85 -27.04
CA ARG A 147 -63.57 -13.02 -26.16
C ARG A 147 -62.75 -12.69 -24.91
N ALA A 148 -63.06 -13.37 -23.80
CA ALA A 148 -62.27 -13.28 -22.59
C ALA A 148 -60.86 -13.90 -22.80
N LEU A 149 -59.85 -13.25 -22.24
CA LEU A 149 -58.47 -13.73 -22.31
C LEU A 149 -58.28 -14.99 -21.46
N PRO A 150 -57.63 -16.05 -21.99
CA PRO A 150 -57.24 -17.20 -21.18
C PRO A 150 -56.28 -16.78 -20.07
N LYS A 151 -56.47 -17.32 -18.86
CA LYS A 151 -55.61 -17.05 -17.69
C LYS A 151 -54.14 -17.38 -17.97
N SER A 152 -53.89 -18.48 -18.68
CA SER A 152 -52.53 -18.90 -19.07
C SER A 152 -51.83 -17.84 -19.92
N LEU A 153 -52.52 -17.24 -20.89
CA LEU A 153 -51.94 -16.21 -21.76
C LEU A 153 -51.52 -14.96 -20.97
N VAL A 154 -52.35 -14.53 -20.01
CA VAL A 154 -52.03 -13.40 -19.12
C VAL A 154 -50.81 -13.71 -18.26
N GLU A 155 -50.74 -14.93 -17.70
CA GLU A 155 -49.61 -15.40 -16.89
C GLU A 155 -48.32 -15.48 -17.73
N ASP A 156 -48.39 -16.01 -18.95
CA ASP A 156 -47.26 -16.14 -19.86
C ASP A 156 -46.70 -14.76 -20.28
N ILE A 157 -47.57 -13.79 -20.57
CA ILE A 157 -47.18 -12.40 -20.87
C ILE A 157 -46.47 -11.77 -19.65
N ALA A 158 -47.02 -11.95 -18.44
CA ALA A 158 -46.42 -11.42 -17.21
C ALA A 158 -45.05 -12.06 -16.92
N ALA A 159 -44.93 -13.37 -17.11
CA ALA A 159 -43.68 -14.11 -16.96
C ALA A 159 -42.64 -13.66 -18.01
N GLY A 160 -43.07 -13.46 -19.26
CA GLY A 160 -42.23 -12.95 -20.35
C GLY A 160 -41.66 -11.56 -20.05
N LYS A 161 -42.51 -10.63 -19.59
CA LYS A 161 -42.08 -9.29 -19.15
C LYS A 161 -41.06 -9.35 -18.00
N THR A 162 -41.33 -10.18 -17.01
CA THR A 162 -40.42 -10.38 -15.87
C THR A 162 -39.07 -10.93 -16.31
N ARG A 163 -39.07 -11.92 -17.22
CA ARG A 163 -37.84 -12.51 -17.77
C ARG A 163 -37.01 -11.48 -18.53
N ILE A 164 -37.65 -10.66 -19.38
CA ILE A 164 -36.98 -9.58 -20.12
C ILE A 164 -36.33 -8.59 -19.14
N ALA A 165 -37.07 -8.14 -18.12
CA ALA A 165 -36.54 -7.20 -17.13
C ALA A 165 -35.31 -7.76 -16.40
N LYS A 166 -35.35 -9.04 -16.01
CA LYS A 166 -34.20 -9.70 -15.38
C LYS A 166 -32.99 -9.77 -16.32
N LEU A 167 -33.18 -10.20 -17.57
CA LEU A 167 -32.09 -10.28 -18.55
C LEU A 167 -31.46 -8.91 -18.83
N GLN A 168 -32.25 -7.83 -18.82
CA GLN A 168 -31.74 -6.48 -18.96
C GLN A 168 -30.85 -6.08 -17.76
N ILE A 169 -31.27 -6.38 -16.54
CA ILE A 169 -30.46 -6.14 -15.33
C ILE A 169 -29.15 -6.93 -15.38
N ASP A 170 -29.19 -8.18 -15.84
CA ASP A 170 -28.01 -9.04 -15.97
C ASP A 170 -27.02 -8.51 -17.03
N LEU A 171 -27.53 -7.92 -18.13
CA LEU A 171 -26.73 -7.21 -19.12
C LEU A 171 -26.10 -5.94 -18.56
N ASP A 172 -26.88 -5.11 -17.88
CA ASP A 172 -26.38 -3.86 -17.28
C ASP A 172 -25.31 -4.15 -16.21
N THR A 173 -25.46 -5.24 -15.48
CA THR A 173 -24.46 -5.72 -14.51
C THR A 173 -23.19 -6.17 -15.21
N SER A 174 -23.30 -6.93 -16.31
CA SER A 174 -22.14 -7.36 -17.10
C SER A 174 -21.41 -6.19 -17.77
N ALA A 175 -22.14 -5.13 -18.16
CA ALA A 175 -21.55 -3.89 -18.67
C ALA A 175 -20.70 -3.18 -17.60
N LYS A 176 -21.24 -3.02 -16.39
CA LYS A 176 -20.49 -2.44 -15.25
C LYS A 176 -19.24 -3.25 -14.89
N GLU A 177 -19.32 -4.58 -14.95
CA GLU A 177 -18.16 -5.44 -14.74
C GLU A 177 -17.11 -5.25 -15.84
N THR A 178 -17.54 -5.16 -17.10
CA THR A 178 -16.66 -4.87 -18.24
C THR A 178 -15.92 -3.55 -18.04
N ASP A 179 -16.64 -2.49 -17.66
CA ASP A 179 -16.05 -1.16 -17.44
C ASP A 179 -15.06 -1.18 -16.27
N LYS A 180 -15.40 -1.88 -15.18
CA LYS A 180 -14.51 -2.05 -14.02
C LYS A 180 -13.21 -2.77 -14.40
N VAL A 181 -13.30 -3.85 -15.16
CA VAL A 181 -12.12 -4.58 -15.65
C VAL A 181 -11.28 -3.68 -16.55
N LYS A 182 -11.89 -3.02 -17.53
CA LYS A 182 -11.19 -2.09 -18.43
C LYS A 182 -10.49 -0.97 -17.66
N ALA A 183 -11.19 -0.32 -16.74
CA ALA A 183 -10.65 0.78 -15.94
C ALA A 183 -9.45 0.34 -15.10
N ARG A 184 -9.52 -0.84 -14.47
CA ARG A 184 -8.38 -1.40 -13.71
C ARG A 184 -7.16 -1.60 -14.61
N TYR A 185 -7.33 -2.29 -15.74
CA TYR A 185 -6.21 -2.58 -16.64
C TYR A 185 -5.63 -1.33 -17.30
N GLU A 186 -6.44 -0.30 -17.54
CA GLU A 186 -5.92 0.99 -18.00
C GLU A 186 -5.12 1.73 -16.92
N ALA A 187 -5.56 1.68 -15.65
CA ALA A 187 -4.77 2.20 -14.54
C ALA A 187 -3.43 1.45 -14.40
N ASP A 188 -3.46 0.12 -14.51
CA ASP A 188 -2.28 -0.73 -14.50
C ASP A 188 -1.33 -0.37 -15.65
N LYS A 189 -1.85 -0.15 -16.87
CA LYS A 189 -1.03 0.24 -18.02
C LYS A 189 -0.40 1.64 -17.86
N VAL A 190 -1.13 2.61 -17.33
CA VAL A 190 -0.58 3.93 -17.01
C VAL A 190 0.53 3.80 -15.97
N ARG A 191 0.29 3.05 -14.88
CA ARG A 191 1.28 2.83 -13.84
C ARG A 191 2.53 2.12 -14.37
N TYR A 192 2.35 1.15 -15.25
CA TYR A 192 3.45 0.43 -15.89
C TYR A 192 4.37 1.36 -16.68
N ARG A 193 3.80 2.30 -17.45
CA ARG A 193 4.56 3.32 -18.19
C ARG A 193 5.40 4.19 -17.27
N GLU A 194 4.82 4.64 -16.17
CA GLU A 194 5.52 5.44 -15.15
C GLU A 194 6.72 4.66 -14.57
N LEU A 195 6.52 3.39 -14.19
CA LEU A 195 7.55 2.55 -13.57
C LEU A 195 8.69 2.19 -14.53
N LYS A 196 8.39 2.00 -15.82
CA LYS A 196 9.40 1.73 -16.86
C LYS A 196 10.13 2.98 -17.34
N GLY A 197 9.78 4.16 -16.83
CA GLY A 197 10.40 5.41 -17.26
C GLY A 197 9.96 5.87 -18.65
N PHE A 198 8.84 5.37 -19.18
CA PHE A 198 8.15 5.98 -20.33
C PHE A 198 7.51 7.30 -19.88
N THR A 199 8.35 8.30 -19.68
CA THR A 199 7.87 9.67 -19.49
C THR A 199 7.48 10.22 -20.86
N PRO A 200 6.23 10.70 -21.08
CA PRO A 200 5.91 11.41 -22.29
C PRO A 200 6.84 12.64 -22.36
N LYS A 201 7.60 12.76 -23.45
CA LYS A 201 8.35 13.99 -23.72
C LYS A 201 7.34 15.14 -23.72
N LYS A 202 7.59 16.12 -22.86
CA LYS A 202 6.87 17.40 -22.81
C LYS A 202 6.88 18.08 -24.18
#